data_AF-A0A6N2RJ08-F1
#
_entry.id   AF-A0A6N2RJ08-F1
#
_cell.length_a   1.000
_cell.length_b   1.000
_cell.length_c   1.000
_cell.angle_alpha   90.00
_cell.angle_beta   90.00
_cell.angle_gamma   90.00
#
_symmetry.space_group_name_H-M   'P 1'
#
loop_
_entity.id
_entity.type
_entity.pdbx_description
1 polymer ?
#
loop_
_entity_poly.entity_id
_entity_poly.type
_entity_poly.pdbx_seq_one_letter_code
_entity_poly.pdbx_strand_id
1 'polypeptide(L)'
;MSGINMETIKTLEMINMLVQKAKNGVKPFSEATLENMDNYIFYDEKAETENGFPIVHGMMVDEDHHDVLSTLDQYINSEDEYTIRVRFDEDDYMYIEFQLDDGIIEIDENGWYVA
;
A
#
# COMPACT_ATOMS: atom_id res chain seq x y z
N MET A 1 -20.85 -9.54 21.44
CA MET A 1 -21.27 -8.22 20.90
C MET A 1 -20.77 -8.17 19.48
N SER A 2 -21.66 -8.07 18.49
CA SER A 2 -21.26 -7.58 17.17
C SER A 2 -21.00 -6.09 17.37
N GLY A 3 -19.73 -5.71 17.33
CA GLY A 3 -19.27 -4.35 17.56
C GLY A 3 -17.98 -4.14 16.78
N ILE A 4 -17.68 -2.87 16.47
CA ILE A 4 -16.42 -2.47 15.87
C ILE A 4 -15.30 -3.00 16.77
N ASN A 5 -14.44 -3.86 16.22
CA ASN A 5 -13.31 -4.42 16.94
C ASN A 5 -12.05 -3.56 16.68
N MET A 6 -11.00 -3.78 17.47
CA MET A 6 -9.78 -2.96 17.37
C MET A 6 -9.04 -3.18 16.05
N GLU A 7 -9.09 -4.38 15.49
CA GLU A 7 -8.48 -4.68 14.19
C GLU A 7 -9.18 -3.87 13.08
N THR A 8 -10.52 -3.80 13.09
CA THR A 8 -11.28 -2.95 12.17
C THR A 8 -10.85 -1.48 12.26
N ILE A 9 -10.59 -0.95 13.47
CA ILE A 9 -10.12 0.43 13.63
C ILE A 9 -8.72 0.63 13.04
N LYS A 10 -7.79 -0.30 13.28
CA LYS A 10 -6.43 -0.24 12.71
C LYS A 10 -6.44 -0.33 11.19
N THR A 11 -7.28 -1.19 10.62
CA THR A 11 -7.48 -1.30 9.18
C THR A 11 -7.95 0.04 8.59
N LEU A 12 -8.94 0.68 9.23
CA LEU A 12 -9.43 2.00 8.80
C LEU A 12 -8.38 3.11 8.98
N GLU A 13 -7.58 3.07 10.03
CA GLU A 13 -6.46 4.01 10.23
C GLU A 13 -5.43 3.89 9.11
N MET A 14 -5.07 2.67 8.73
CA MET A 14 -4.16 2.40 7.62
C MET A 14 -4.75 2.85 6.27
N ILE A 15 -6.02 2.54 5.99
CA ILE A 15 -6.69 3.02 4.77
C ILE A 15 -6.64 4.56 4.71
N ASN A 16 -6.93 5.24 5.82
CA ASN A 16 -6.85 6.70 5.88
C ASN A 16 -5.43 7.22 5.65
N MET A 17 -4.40 6.55 6.20
CA MET A 17 -3.00 6.88 5.93
C MET A 17 -2.67 6.74 4.44
N LEU A 18 -3.12 5.66 3.80
CA LEU A 18 -2.93 5.43 2.37
C LEU A 18 -3.61 6.53 1.53
N VAL A 19 -4.87 6.87 1.82
CA VAL A 19 -5.56 8.00 1.16
C VAL A 19 -4.77 9.31 1.28
N GLN A 20 -4.23 9.62 2.47
CA GLN A 20 -3.45 10.86 2.62
C GLN A 20 -2.15 10.84 1.80
N LYS A 21 -1.45 9.71 1.73
CA LYS A 21 -0.23 9.58 0.94
C LYS A 21 -0.52 9.52 -0.57
N ALA A 22 -1.63 8.90 -0.98
CA ALA A 22 -2.05 8.81 -2.38
C ALA A 22 -2.22 10.19 -3.03
N LYS A 23 -2.60 11.21 -2.26
CA LYS A 23 -2.65 12.62 -2.72
C LYS A 23 -1.31 13.17 -3.21
N ASN A 24 -0.20 12.66 -2.68
CA ASN A 24 1.13 13.02 -3.15
C ASN A 24 1.53 12.17 -4.35
N GLY A 25 0.93 11.00 -4.50
CA GLY A 25 1.14 10.07 -5.60
C GLY A 25 1.80 8.77 -5.15
N VAL A 26 1.79 7.83 -6.08
CA VAL A 26 2.34 6.49 -5.93
C VAL A 26 3.50 6.34 -6.93
N LYS A 27 4.63 5.79 -6.49
CA LYS A 27 5.89 5.75 -7.24
C LYS A 27 6.58 4.38 -7.11
N PRO A 28 7.37 3.95 -8.12
CA PRO A 28 8.25 2.80 -7.95
C PRO A 28 9.31 3.11 -6.88
N PHE A 29 9.73 2.10 -6.14
CA PHE A 29 10.70 2.24 -5.06
C PHE A 29 12.04 2.79 -5.57
N SER A 30 12.46 2.52 -6.81
CA SER A 30 13.63 3.15 -7.43
C SER A 30 13.66 4.69 -7.40
N GLU A 31 12.52 5.36 -7.22
CA GLU A 31 12.43 6.82 -7.08
C GLU A 31 12.52 7.31 -5.63
N ALA A 32 12.60 6.41 -4.65
CA ALA A 32 12.70 6.77 -3.24
C ALA A 32 14.03 7.46 -2.93
N THR A 33 13.96 8.57 -2.21
CA THR A 33 15.08 9.37 -1.71
C THR A 33 14.87 9.68 -0.23
N LEU A 34 15.94 10.05 0.48
CA LEU A 34 15.86 10.54 1.87
C LEU A 34 14.87 11.70 2.04
N GLU A 35 14.66 12.50 1.00
CA GLU A 35 13.78 13.67 1.06
C GLU A 35 12.30 13.33 0.82
N ASN A 36 12.01 12.21 0.14
CA ASN A 36 10.67 11.87 -0.33
C ASN A 36 10.09 10.58 0.28
N MET A 37 10.90 9.77 0.96
CA MET A 37 10.52 8.45 1.48
C MET A 37 9.26 8.47 2.35
N ASP A 38 9.04 9.55 3.10
CA ASP A 38 7.86 9.70 3.97
C ASP A 38 6.65 10.33 3.26
N ASN A 39 6.83 10.91 2.07
CA ASN A 39 5.80 11.72 1.41
C ASN A 39 4.95 10.93 0.42
N TYR A 40 5.54 9.97 -0.28
CA TYR A 40 4.85 9.19 -1.30
C TYR A 40 4.48 7.78 -0.79
N ILE A 41 3.70 7.08 -1.62
CA ILE A 41 3.56 5.63 -1.53
C ILE A 41 4.57 5.03 -2.51
N PHE A 42 5.39 4.11 -2.02
CA PHE A 42 6.32 3.38 -2.85
C PHE A 42 5.84 1.94 -3.02
N TYR A 43 5.94 1.39 -4.23
CA TYR A 43 5.75 -0.03 -4.49
C TYR A 43 7.06 -0.66 -4.93
N ASP A 44 7.26 -1.94 -4.60
CA ASP A 44 8.43 -2.69 -5.05
C ASP A 44 8.20 -3.18 -6.49
N GLU A 45 8.71 -2.45 -7.47
CA GLU A 45 8.58 -2.76 -8.90
C GLU A 45 9.30 -4.06 -9.30
N LYS A 46 10.16 -4.62 -8.44
CA LYS A 46 10.87 -5.88 -8.71
C LYS A 46 10.13 -7.10 -8.16
N ALA A 47 9.10 -6.89 -7.34
CA ALA A 47 8.33 -7.93 -6.67
C ALA A 47 6.89 -8.05 -7.22
N GLU A 48 6.72 -7.90 -8.53
CA GLU A 48 5.42 -8.05 -9.19
C GLU A 48 4.78 -9.41 -8.87
N THR A 49 3.49 -9.39 -8.53
CA THR A 49 2.66 -10.57 -8.32
C THR A 49 1.50 -10.58 -9.32
N GLU A 50 0.74 -11.68 -9.42
CA GLU A 50 -0.47 -11.70 -10.27
C GLU A 50 -1.48 -10.58 -9.88
N ASN A 51 -1.46 -10.20 -8.60
CA ASN A 51 -2.33 -9.19 -8.02
C ASN A 51 -1.67 -7.80 -7.96
N GLY A 52 -0.60 -7.56 -8.72
CA GLY A 52 0.08 -6.25 -8.79
C GLY A 52 1.31 -6.16 -7.88
N PHE A 53 1.70 -4.93 -7.54
CA PHE A 53 2.97 -4.67 -6.84
C PHE A 53 2.75 -4.46 -5.34
N PRO A 54 3.57 -5.04 -4.46
CA PRO A 54 3.44 -4.83 -3.03
C PRO A 54 3.87 -3.41 -2.64
N ILE A 55 3.16 -2.82 -1.68
CA ILE A 55 3.51 -1.51 -1.13
C ILE A 55 4.68 -1.64 -0.16
N VAL A 56 5.71 -0.81 -0.32
CA VAL A 56 6.84 -0.71 0.59
C VAL A 56 6.39 -0.03 1.89
N HIS A 57 6.69 -0.65 3.03
CA HIS A 57 6.43 -0.10 4.35
C HIS A 57 7.74 0.32 5.05
N GLY A 58 8.72 -0.60 5.09
CA GLY A 58 10.05 -0.34 5.61
C GLY A 58 11.05 -0.20 4.47
N MET A 59 11.87 0.85 4.51
CA MET A 59 12.92 1.07 3.51
C MET A 59 14.20 1.62 4.15
N MET A 60 15.33 1.34 3.50
CA MET A 60 16.63 1.96 3.78
C MET A 60 17.11 2.65 2.50
N VAL A 61 17.30 3.97 2.59
CA VAL A 61 17.72 4.81 1.46
C VAL A 61 18.87 5.70 1.92
N ASP A 62 20.08 5.42 1.46
CA ASP A 62 21.27 6.24 1.62
C ASP A 62 22.25 6.04 0.44
N GLU A 63 23.49 6.50 0.56
CA GLU A 63 24.49 6.38 -0.53
C GLU A 63 24.91 4.94 -0.80
N ASP A 64 24.81 4.05 0.20
CA ASP A 64 25.26 2.66 0.15
C ASP A 64 24.10 1.66 0.02
N HIS A 65 22.91 2.03 0.51
CA HIS A 65 21.73 1.15 0.60
C HIS A 65 20.51 1.77 -0.06
N HIS A 66 19.84 0.99 -0.91
CA HIS A 66 18.56 1.34 -1.52
C HIS A 66 17.69 0.09 -1.53
N ASP A 67 17.31 -0.33 -0.33
CA ASP A 67 16.73 -1.64 -0.07
C ASP A 67 15.33 -1.54 0.53
N VAL A 68 14.45 -2.41 0.04
CA VAL A 68 13.15 -2.69 0.66
C VAL A 68 13.39 -3.59 1.87
N LEU A 69 13.01 -3.12 3.06
CA LEU A 69 13.13 -3.88 4.30
C LEU A 69 11.88 -4.69 4.60
N SER A 70 10.71 -4.13 4.30
CA SER A 70 9.42 -4.81 4.46
C SER A 70 8.34 -4.21 3.58
N THR A 71 7.36 -5.04 3.25
CA THR A 71 6.14 -4.61 2.58
C THR A 71 5.01 -4.39 3.58
N LEU A 72 3.98 -3.68 3.16
CA LEU A 72 2.80 -3.40 3.98
C LEU A 72 2.06 -4.69 4.37
N ASP A 73 1.98 -5.67 3.46
CA ASP A 73 1.48 -7.02 3.75
C ASP A 73 2.20 -7.65 4.93
N GLN A 74 3.54 -7.64 4.94
CA GLN A 74 4.33 -8.23 6.02
C GLN A 74 4.14 -7.52 7.37
N TYR A 75 3.75 -6.25 7.34
CA TYR A 75 3.53 -5.45 8.53
C TYR A 75 2.17 -5.72 9.19
N ILE A 76 1.13 -5.87 8.38
CA ILE A 76 -0.26 -5.93 8.85
C ILE A 76 -0.83 -7.34 8.87
N ASN A 77 -0.35 -8.21 7.99
CA ASN A 77 -0.98 -9.48 7.74
C ASN A 77 -0.19 -10.60 8.40
N SER A 78 -0.51 -10.89 9.66
CA SER A 78 0.09 -12.00 10.40
C SER A 78 -0.44 -13.38 10.00
N GLU A 79 -1.56 -13.45 9.26
CA GLU A 79 -2.28 -14.70 8.95
C GLU A 79 -2.68 -14.86 7.46
N ASP A 80 -2.07 -14.11 6.54
CA ASP A 80 -2.36 -14.12 5.10
C ASP A 80 -3.84 -13.78 4.73
N GLU A 81 -4.60 -13.11 5.60
CA GLU A 81 -6.04 -12.81 5.43
C GLU A 81 -6.37 -11.71 4.39
N TYR A 82 -5.41 -10.86 4.03
CA TYR A 82 -5.64 -9.78 3.05
C TYR A 82 -4.36 -9.31 2.36
N THR A 83 -4.48 -8.82 1.13
CA THR A 83 -3.33 -8.29 0.38
C THR A 83 -3.56 -6.85 -0.01
N ILE A 84 -2.48 -6.04 0.00
CA ILE A 84 -2.55 -4.64 -0.43
C ILE A 84 -1.55 -4.41 -1.55
N ARG A 85 -2.05 -3.97 -2.71
CA ARG A 85 -1.29 -3.90 -3.95
C ARG A 85 -1.47 -2.56 -4.63
N VAL A 86 -0.43 -2.11 -5.32
CA VAL A 86 -0.55 -1.10 -6.37
C VAL A 86 -0.92 -1.81 -7.67
N ARG A 87 -1.97 -1.34 -8.31
CA ARG A 87 -2.53 -1.83 -9.56
C ARG A 87 -2.50 -0.74 -10.61
N PHE A 88 -2.54 -1.19 -11.86
CA PHE A 88 -2.71 -0.36 -13.04
C PHE A 88 -3.92 -0.90 -13.79
N ASP A 89 -4.84 -0.02 -14.19
CA ASP A 89 -5.94 -0.40 -15.07
C ASP A 89 -5.51 -0.38 -16.56
N GLU A 90 -6.48 -0.55 -17.47
CA GLU A 90 -6.22 -0.55 -18.92
C GLU A 90 -5.73 0.82 -19.46
N ASP A 91 -5.96 1.90 -18.71
CA ASP A 91 -5.59 3.28 -19.04
C ASP A 91 -4.34 3.75 -18.27
N ASP A 92 -3.57 2.80 -17.69
CA ASP A 92 -2.41 3.05 -16.82
C ASP A 92 -2.73 3.89 -15.56
N TYR A 93 -4.01 3.97 -15.16
CA TYR A 93 -4.39 4.62 -13.91
C TYR A 93 -3.93 3.77 -12.74
N MET A 94 -3.20 4.41 -11.83
CA MET A 94 -2.59 3.74 -10.69
C MET A 94 -3.48 3.88 -9.46
N TYR A 95 -3.88 2.76 -8.87
CA TYR A 95 -4.71 2.72 -7.67
C TYR A 95 -4.20 1.66 -6.69
N ILE A 96 -4.64 1.76 -5.45
CA ILE A 96 -4.31 0.78 -4.42
C ILE A 96 -5.52 -0.13 -4.22
N GLU A 97 -5.29 -1.42 -4.33
CA GLU A 97 -6.28 -2.45 -4.12
C GLU A 97 -5.99 -3.16 -2.81
N PHE A 98 -6.95 -3.10 -1.90
CA PHE A 98 -6.96 -3.88 -0.66
C PHE A 98 -7.95 -5.02 -0.85
N GLN A 99 -7.42 -6.23 -1.05
CA GLN A 99 -8.19 -7.44 -1.22
C GLN A 99 -8.45 -8.10 0.14
N LEU A 100 -9.71 -8.31 0.46
CA LEU A 100 -10.21 -9.10 1.59
C LEU A 100 -10.76 -10.43 1.06
N ASP A 101 -10.98 -11.41 1.93
CA ASP A 101 -11.60 -12.69 1.57
C ASP A 101 -12.97 -12.55 0.87
N ASP A 102 -13.74 -11.50 1.19
CA ASP A 102 -15.12 -11.30 0.75
C ASP A 102 -15.36 -10.03 -0.06
N GLY A 103 -14.31 -9.30 -0.44
CA GLY A 103 -14.46 -8.07 -1.22
C GLY A 103 -13.16 -7.31 -1.46
N ILE A 104 -13.29 -6.21 -2.21
CA ILE A 104 -12.16 -5.35 -2.58
C ILE A 104 -12.46 -3.92 -2.13
N ILE A 105 -11.44 -3.25 -1.57
CA ILE A 105 -11.46 -1.81 -1.34
C ILE A 105 -10.45 -1.17 -2.28
N GLU A 106 -10.92 -0.27 -3.12
CA GLU A 106 -10.06 0.55 -3.97
C GLU A 106 -9.80 1.89 -3.28
N ILE A 107 -8.54 2.33 -3.33
CA ILE A 107 -8.05 3.54 -2.66
C ILE A 107 -7.32 4.42 -3.68
N ASP A 108 -7.71 5.69 -3.73
CA ASP A 108 -7.13 6.73 -4.60
C ASP A 108 -6.88 8.04 -3.82
N GLU A 109 -6.52 9.11 -4.52
CA GLU A 109 -6.34 10.43 -3.92
C GLU A 109 -7.63 11.09 -3.39
N ASN A 110 -8.79 10.62 -3.84
CA ASN A 110 -10.11 11.16 -3.52
C ASN A 110 -10.76 10.45 -2.33
N GLY A 111 -10.32 9.22 -2.01
CA GLY A 111 -10.80 8.45 -0.88
C GLY A 111 -10.68 6.96 -1.11
N TRP A 112 -11.69 6.23 -0.65
CA TRP A 112 -11.79 4.80 -0.83
C TRP A 112 -13.25 4.40 -1.04
N TYR A 113 -13.47 3.31 -1.77
CA TYR A 113 -14.79 2.71 -1.95
C TYR A 113 -14.68 1.19 -2.01
N VAL A 114 -15.80 0.53 -1.71
CA VAL A 114 -15.92 -0.93 -1.83
C VAL A 114 -16.35 -1.23 -3.27
N ALA A 115 -15.59 -2.10 -3.95
CA ALA A 115 -15.80 -2.50 -5.35
C ALA A 115 -16.56 -3.83 -5.46
#